data_AF-A0A7R8CTT1-F1
#
_entry.id   AF-A0A7R8CTT1-F1
#
_cell.length_a   1.000
_cell.length_b   1.000
_cell.length_c   1.000
_cell.angle_alpha   90.00
_cell.angle_beta   90.00
_cell.angle_gamma   90.00
#
_symmetry.space_group_name_H-M   'P 1'
#
loop_
_entity.id
_entity.type
_entity.pdbx_description
1 polymer ?
#
loop_
_entity_poly.entity_id
_entity_poly.type
_entity_poly.pdbx_seq_one_letter_code
_entity_poly.pdbx_strand_id
1 'polypeptide(L)'
;MCVLLAGLLIGALYLFKFQQGIDGAIDSTSAPLTKISTPKILIYNRIPKTASTTLMQLPYTLCKTLGYSVLMVNVSRSTHYLTLKDQITFVNNITSWSKRLPALYHGHFSYLNFERLGSPLSPLYINMIRRPIDRLVSYYYFLRYGRRL
;
A
#
# COMPACT_ATOMS: atom_id res chain seq x y z
N MET A 1 21.58 -9.27 -42.25
CA MET A 1 21.14 -10.28 -41.26
C MET A 1 21.88 -10.25 -39.91
N CYS A 2 22.80 -9.31 -39.63
CA CYS A 2 23.59 -9.34 -38.39
C CYS A 2 23.06 -8.43 -37.25
N VAL A 3 22.26 -7.40 -37.56
CA VAL A 3 21.85 -6.38 -36.57
C VAL A 3 20.69 -6.84 -35.68
N LEU A 4 19.82 -7.74 -36.16
CA LEU A 4 18.65 -8.23 -35.39
C LEU A 4 19.05 -9.20 -34.26
N LEU A 5 20.14 -9.96 -34.43
CA LEU A 5 20.63 -10.89 -33.41
C LEU A 5 21.25 -10.15 -32.21
N ALA A 6 21.92 -9.02 -32.44
CA ALA A 6 22.50 -8.21 -31.37
C ALA A 6 21.43 -7.57 -30.46
N GLY A 7 20.31 -7.12 -31.03
CA GLY A 7 19.20 -6.53 -30.27
C GLY A 7 18.50 -7.51 -29.32
N LEU A 8 18.32 -8.77 -29.75
CA LEU A 8 17.72 -9.83 -28.93
C LEU A 8 18.61 -10.23 -27.74
N LEU A 9 19.93 -10.26 -27.92
CA LEU A 9 20.89 -10.56 -26.85
C LEU A 9 20.94 -9.44 -25.79
N ILE A 10 20.89 -8.17 -26.21
CA ILE A 10 20.87 -7.03 -25.29
C ILE A 10 19.55 -6.99 -24.51
N GLY A 11 18.41 -7.27 -25.18
CA GLY A 11 17.10 -7.39 -24.53
C GLY A 11 17.04 -8.54 -23.52
N ALA A 12 17.60 -9.71 -23.86
CA ALA A 12 17.69 -10.86 -22.96
C ALA A 12 18.59 -10.57 -21.74
N LEU A 13 19.72 -9.88 -21.92
CA LEU A 13 20.59 -9.44 -20.82
C LEU A 13 19.90 -8.44 -19.89
N TYR A 14 19.10 -7.51 -20.44
CA TYR A 14 18.36 -6.54 -19.63
C TYR A 14 17.24 -7.20 -18.82
N LEU A 15 16.50 -8.15 -19.42
CA LEU A 15 15.48 -8.92 -18.72
C LEU A 15 16.09 -9.84 -17.66
N PHE A 16 17.25 -10.44 -17.94
CA PHE A 16 17.97 -11.28 -16.98
C PHE A 16 18.49 -10.47 -15.79
N LYS A 17 19.02 -9.25 -16.04
CA LYS A 17 19.41 -8.33 -14.96
C LYS A 17 18.21 -7.79 -14.18
N PHE A 18 17.06 -7.59 -14.83
CA PHE A 18 15.82 -7.20 -14.16
C PHE A 18 15.31 -8.32 -13.24
N GLN A 19 15.39 -9.59 -13.67
CA GLN A 19 15.02 -10.75 -12.86
C GLN A 19 15.91 -10.89 -11.62
N GLN A 20 17.24 -10.78 -11.78
CA GLN A 20 18.16 -10.84 -10.64
C GLN A 20 17.99 -9.70 -9.63
N GLY A 21 17.51 -8.52 -10.07
CA GLY A 21 17.16 -7.42 -9.18
C GLY A 21 15.91 -7.67 -8.33
N ILE A 22 15.01 -8.56 -8.77
CA ILE A 22 13.84 -9.01 -7.98
C ILE A 22 14.23 -10.16 -7.05
N ASP A 23 15.05 -11.11 -7.53
CA ASP A 23 15.44 -12.29 -6.76
C ASP A 23 16.38 -11.95 -5.59
N GLY A 24 17.19 -10.89 -5.70
CA GLY A 24 18.06 -10.39 -4.62
C GLY A 24 17.34 -9.69 -3.46
N ALA A 25 16.04 -9.43 -3.57
CA ALA A 25 15.24 -8.82 -2.50
C ALA A 25 14.43 -9.86 -1.69
N ILE A 26 14.52 -11.15 -2.03
CA ILE A 26 13.79 -12.24 -1.38
C ILE A 26 14.75 -13.39 -1.02
N ASP A 27 15.92 -13.07 -0.45
CA ASP A 27 16.70 -14.09 0.27
C ASP A 27 16.21 -14.15 1.73
N SER A 28 15.20 -14.99 1.94
CA SER A 28 14.74 -15.36 3.27
C SER A 28 15.66 -16.41 3.88
N THR A 29 16.92 -16.05 4.18
CA THR A 29 17.80 -16.93 4.96
C THR A 29 18.71 -16.17 5.94
N SER A 30 18.46 -16.40 7.23
CA SER A 30 19.40 -16.35 8.37
C SER A 30 19.71 -15.00 9.06
N ALA A 31 18.69 -14.45 9.72
CA ALA A 31 18.84 -14.08 11.12
C ALA A 31 17.80 -14.88 11.92
N PRO A 32 18.02 -15.25 13.20
CA PRO A 32 16.93 -15.75 14.02
C PRO A 32 15.94 -14.59 14.17
N LEU A 33 14.95 -14.54 13.28
CA LEU A 33 13.80 -13.66 13.35
C LEU A 33 13.11 -13.99 14.66
N THR A 34 13.49 -13.28 15.72
CA THR A 34 12.83 -13.22 17.02
C THR A 34 11.35 -13.15 16.77
N LYS A 35 10.66 -14.31 16.80
CA LYS A 35 9.23 -14.54 16.55
C LYS A 35 8.52 -13.23 16.21
N ILE A 36 8.73 -12.71 14.99
CA ILE A 36 8.17 -11.41 14.65
C ILE A 36 6.68 -11.71 14.57
N SER A 37 5.95 -11.29 15.60
CA SER A 37 4.50 -11.33 15.61
C SER A 37 4.08 -10.59 14.35
N THR A 38 3.77 -11.33 13.29
CA THR A 38 3.43 -10.73 12.00
C THR A 38 2.21 -9.86 12.25
N PRO A 39 2.31 -8.54 12.04
CA PRO A 39 1.20 -7.66 12.35
C PRO A 39 0.01 -8.09 11.49
N LYS A 40 -1.10 -8.47 12.15
CA LYS A 40 -2.29 -8.98 11.47
C LYS A 40 -3.05 -7.88 10.72
N ILE A 41 -2.67 -6.61 10.93
CA ILE A 41 -3.36 -5.43 10.42
C ILE A 41 -2.35 -4.53 9.73
N LEU A 42 -2.61 -4.23 8.47
CA LEU A 42 -1.82 -3.32 7.65
C LEU A 42 -2.71 -2.12 7.28
N ILE A 43 -2.23 -0.92 7.56
CA ILE A 43 -2.92 0.33 7.26
C ILE A 43 -2.14 1.09 6.18
N TYR A 44 -2.82 1.38 5.07
CA TYR A 44 -2.33 2.22 4.01
C TYR A 44 -3.11 3.54 3.96
N ASN A 45 -2.54 4.59 4.56
CA ASN A 45 -3.09 5.94 4.54
C ASN A 45 -2.73 6.66 3.23
N ARG A 46 -3.58 6.43 2.22
CA ARG A 46 -3.35 6.78 0.82
C ARG A 46 -3.25 8.29 0.63
N ILE A 47 -2.12 8.72 0.06
CA ILE A 47 -1.95 10.07 -0.45
C ILE A 47 -2.45 10.10 -1.92
N PRO A 48 -3.19 11.15 -2.33
CA PRO A 48 -3.60 11.28 -3.73
C PRO A 48 -2.40 11.54 -4.64
N LYS A 49 -2.49 11.08 -5.89
CA LYS A 49 -1.51 11.33 -6.98
C LYS A 49 -0.11 10.73 -6.77
N THR A 50 -0.01 9.68 -5.95
CA THR A 50 1.22 8.91 -5.70
C THR A 50 1.16 7.49 -6.26
N ALA A 51 0.43 7.25 -7.37
CA ALA A 51 0.19 5.91 -7.93
C ALA A 51 -0.50 4.91 -6.96
N SER A 52 -1.17 5.42 -5.92
CA SER A 52 -1.84 4.59 -4.91
C SER A 52 -2.91 3.65 -5.48
N THR A 53 -3.57 4.01 -6.58
CA THR A 53 -4.53 3.14 -7.27
C THR A 53 -3.84 1.94 -7.91
N THR A 54 -2.68 2.15 -8.54
CA THR A 54 -1.88 1.07 -9.14
C THR A 54 -1.33 0.16 -8.07
N LEU A 55 -0.82 0.72 -6.96
CA LEU A 55 -0.35 -0.08 -5.83
C LEU A 55 -1.47 -0.99 -5.29
N MET A 56 -2.69 -0.46 -5.14
CA MET A 56 -3.82 -1.23 -4.61
C MET A 56 -4.28 -2.38 -5.50
N GLN A 57 -3.97 -2.37 -6.80
CA GLN A 57 -4.29 -3.50 -7.68
C GLN A 57 -3.61 -4.78 -7.20
N LEU A 58 -2.38 -4.70 -6.68
CA LEU A 58 -1.64 -5.87 -6.18
C LEU A 58 -2.35 -6.51 -4.98
N PRO A 59 -2.63 -5.78 -3.87
CA PRO A 59 -3.34 -6.38 -2.75
C PRO A 59 -4.74 -6.89 -3.09
N TYR A 60 -5.45 -6.26 -4.02
CA TYR A 60 -6.77 -6.76 -4.45
C TYR A 60 -6.68 -8.10 -5.19
N THR A 61 -5.66 -8.30 -6.03
CA THR A 61 -5.44 -9.56 -6.74
C THR A 61 -4.98 -10.66 -5.79
N LEU A 62 -4.02 -10.35 -4.92
CA LEU A 62 -3.41 -11.31 -3.99
C LEU A 62 -4.32 -11.67 -2.80
N CYS A 63 -5.34 -10.85 -2.50
CA CYS A 63 -6.32 -11.10 -1.44
C CYS A 63 -7.01 -12.46 -1.59
N LYS A 64 -7.31 -12.87 -2.83
CA LYS A 64 -7.99 -14.14 -3.10
C LYS A 64 -7.08 -15.36 -2.90
N THR A 65 -5.78 -15.23 -3.20
CA THR A 65 -4.82 -16.34 -3.13
C THR A 65 -4.26 -16.52 -1.73
N LEU A 66 -4.01 -15.42 -1.01
CA LEU A 66 -3.39 -15.43 0.32
C LEU A 66 -4.41 -15.39 1.46
N GLY A 67 -5.71 -15.20 1.17
CA GLY A 67 -6.79 -15.32 2.17
C GLY A 67 -6.86 -14.20 3.21
N TYR A 68 -6.36 -12.99 2.90
CA TYR A 68 -6.54 -11.80 3.75
C TYR A 68 -7.69 -10.92 3.24
N SER A 69 -8.20 -9.99 4.05
CA SER A 69 -9.27 -9.07 3.64
C SER A 69 -8.73 -7.68 3.25
N VAL A 70 -9.23 -7.10 2.16
CA VAL A 70 -8.94 -5.70 1.78
C VAL A 70 -10.17 -4.85 2.03
N LEU A 71 -10.05 -3.82 2.87
CA LEU A 71 -11.15 -2.94 3.25
C LEU A 71 -10.82 -1.49 2.88
N MET A 72 -11.76 -0.83 2.22
CA MET A 72 -11.69 0.60 1.95
C MET A 72 -12.37 1.38 3.07
N VAL A 73 -11.65 2.33 3.66
CA VAL A 73 -12.18 3.26 4.66
C VAL A 73 -12.74 4.47 3.92
N ASN A 74 -14.07 4.64 3.99
CA ASN A 74 -14.73 5.81 3.44
C ASN A 74 -14.92 6.86 4.54
N VAL A 75 -14.43 8.08 4.30
CA VAL A 75 -14.60 9.21 5.23
C VAL A 75 -15.71 10.09 4.68
N SER A 76 -16.80 10.22 5.44
CA SER A 76 -18.07 10.86 5.04
C SER A 76 -17.97 12.37 4.79
N ARG A 77 -16.84 12.99 5.16
CA ARG A 77 -16.49 14.37 4.80
C ARG A 77 -15.18 14.31 4.03
N SER A 78 -15.03 15.07 2.95
CA SER A 78 -13.78 15.17 2.16
C SER A 78 -12.59 15.76 2.95
N THR A 79 -12.66 15.75 4.28
CA THR A 79 -11.60 16.12 5.20
C THR A 79 -10.70 14.90 5.41
N HIS A 80 -9.40 15.09 5.24
CA HIS A 80 -8.40 14.06 5.58
C HIS A 80 -8.28 13.80 7.09
N TYR A 81 -8.97 14.59 7.91
CA TYR A 81 -8.99 14.48 9.36
C TYR A 81 -10.28 13.83 9.84
N LEU A 82 -10.14 12.85 10.73
CA LEU A 82 -11.24 12.23 11.46
C LEU A 82 -11.47 12.97 12.78
N THR A 83 -12.71 13.15 13.19
CA THR A 83 -13.01 13.69 14.54
C THR A 83 -12.57 12.70 15.60
N LEU A 84 -12.29 13.15 16.83
CA LEU A 84 -11.86 12.24 17.91
C LEU A 84 -12.84 11.08 18.13
N LYS A 85 -14.14 11.36 18.06
CA LYS A 85 -15.20 10.35 18.14
C LYS A 85 -15.09 9.31 17.03
N ASP A 86 -14.86 9.74 15.79
CA ASP A 86 -14.70 8.85 14.65
C ASP A 86 -13.40 8.04 14.74
N GLN A 87 -12.32 8.64 15.26
CA GLN A 87 -11.05 7.94 15.50
C GLN A 87 -11.23 6.80 16.51
N ILE A 88 -11.88 7.07 17.64
CA ILE A 88 -12.17 6.05 18.66
C ILE A 88 -13.05 4.96 18.07
N THR A 89 -14.12 5.34 17.35
CA THR A 89 -15.03 4.38 16.71
C THR A 89 -14.28 3.51 15.70
N PHE A 90 -13.43 4.11 14.88
CA PHE A 90 -12.62 3.40 13.89
C PHE A 90 -11.65 2.40 14.54
N VAL A 91 -10.92 2.82 15.57
CA VAL A 91 -9.98 1.96 16.30
C VAL A 91 -10.72 0.82 17.00
N ASN A 92 -11.86 1.08 17.63
CA ASN A 92 -12.68 0.05 18.28
C ASN A 92 -13.26 -0.95 17.27
N ASN A 93 -13.68 -0.47 16.09
CA ASN A 93 -14.16 -1.33 15.01
C ASN A 93 -13.04 -2.24 14.49
N ILE A 94 -11.84 -1.70 14.28
CA ILE A 94 -10.68 -2.51 13.85
C ILE A 94 -10.31 -3.53 14.93
N THR A 95 -10.32 -3.11 16.19
CA THR A 95 -9.90 -3.95 17.32
C THR A 95 -10.87 -5.10 17.59
N SER A 96 -12.17 -4.85 17.50
CA SER A 96 -13.21 -5.87 17.73
C SER A 96 -13.39 -6.83 16.55
N TRP A 97 -12.96 -6.46 15.34
CA TRP A 97 -13.26 -7.23 14.12
C TRP A 97 -12.28 -8.38 13.86
N SER A 98 -12.23 -9.36 14.76
CA SER A 98 -11.35 -10.53 14.68
C SER A 98 -11.56 -11.41 13.44
N LYS A 99 -12.81 -11.52 12.94
CA LYS A 99 -13.17 -12.38 11.78
C LYS A 99 -12.54 -11.98 10.44
N ARG A 100 -12.04 -10.74 10.31
CA ARG A 100 -11.45 -10.22 9.06
C ARG A 100 -9.93 -10.21 9.06
N LEU A 101 -9.29 -10.66 10.14
CA LEU A 101 -7.85 -10.71 10.25
C LEU A 101 -7.28 -11.93 9.47
N PRO A 102 -6.17 -11.79 8.74
CA PRO A 102 -5.40 -10.57 8.51
C PRO A 102 -6.08 -9.59 7.53
N ALA A 103 -5.94 -8.28 7.76
CA ALA A 103 -6.63 -7.25 6.99
C ALA A 103 -5.72 -6.10 6.53
N LEU A 104 -5.95 -5.63 5.31
CA LEU A 104 -5.43 -4.39 4.75
C LEU A 104 -6.52 -3.31 4.76
N TYR A 105 -6.35 -2.27 5.56
CA TYR A 105 -7.19 -1.08 5.52
C TYR A 105 -6.53 -0.02 4.67
N HIS A 106 -7.24 0.52 3.68
CA HIS A 106 -6.75 1.64 2.88
C HIS A 106 -7.78 2.74 2.77
N GLY A 107 -7.33 3.99 2.71
CA GLY A 107 -8.23 5.13 2.59
C GLY A 107 -7.49 6.46 2.64
N HIS A 108 -8.22 7.54 2.38
CA HIS A 108 -7.70 8.91 2.40
C HIS A 108 -7.91 9.57 3.76
N PHE A 109 -7.17 9.11 4.77
CA PHE A 109 -7.23 9.66 6.13
C PHE A 109 -5.82 9.91 6.69
N SER A 110 -5.77 10.74 7.73
CA SER A 110 -4.55 11.10 8.45
C SER A 110 -4.03 9.94 9.30
N TYR A 111 -2.76 10.02 9.71
CA TYR A 111 -2.19 9.05 10.63
C TYR A 111 -2.97 9.02 11.95
N LEU A 112 -3.20 7.81 12.47
CA LEU A 112 -3.88 7.58 13.75
C LEU A 112 -2.91 6.88 14.68
N ASN A 113 -2.82 7.35 15.91
CA ASN A 113 -2.03 6.69 16.94
C ASN A 113 -2.96 5.79 17.77
N PHE A 114 -2.84 4.48 17.58
CA PHE A 114 -3.65 3.46 18.26
C PHE A 114 -3.36 3.38 19.75
N GLU A 115 -2.11 3.60 20.15
CA GLU A 115 -1.67 3.59 21.55
C GLU A 115 -2.29 4.75 22.33
N ARG A 116 -2.29 5.96 21.75
CA ARG A 116 -2.95 7.14 22.35
C ARG A 116 -4.47 6.99 22.47
N LEU A 117 -5.07 6.12 21.66
CA LEU A 117 -6.50 5.83 21.67
C LEU A 117 -6.84 4.63 22.58
N GLY A 118 -5.86 4.07 23.30
CA GLY A 118 -6.05 2.99 24.26
C GLY A 118 -6.26 1.61 23.63
N SER A 119 -5.89 1.41 22.36
CA SER A 119 -5.99 0.09 21.73
C SER A 119 -4.72 -0.73 22.01
N PRO A 120 -4.87 -2.01 22.38
CA PRO A 120 -3.74 -2.93 22.56
C PRO A 120 -3.11 -3.38 21.23
N LEU A 121 -3.71 -3.00 20.08
CA LEU A 121 -3.22 -3.39 18.76
C LEU A 121 -2.26 -2.34 18.20
N SER A 122 -1.12 -2.83 17.71
CA SER A 122 -0.15 -2.05 16.93
C SER A 122 -0.25 -2.42 15.43
N PRO A 123 -1.07 -1.71 14.63
CA PRO A 123 -1.13 -1.97 13.19
C PRO A 123 0.15 -1.51 12.50
N LEU A 124 0.51 -2.18 11.41
CA LEU A 124 1.62 -1.78 10.56
C LEU A 124 1.17 -0.67 9.61
N TYR A 125 1.91 0.43 9.55
CA TYR A 125 1.63 1.52 8.62
C TYR A 125 2.56 1.45 7.41
N ILE A 126 1.99 1.59 6.22
CA ILE A 126 2.73 1.79 4.99
C ILE A 126 2.22 3.04 4.28
N ASN A 127 3.09 3.72 3.55
CA ASN A 127 2.69 4.82 2.69
C ASN A 127 3.59 4.94 1.47
N MET A 128 3.11 5.65 0.46
CA MET A 128 3.84 5.96 -0.76
C MET A 128 3.74 7.46 -1.04
N ILE A 129 4.91 8.10 -1.05
CA ILE A 129 5.07 9.52 -1.36
C ILE A 129 5.64 9.71 -2.77
N ARG A 130 5.45 10.90 -3.33
CA ARG A 130 5.99 11.33 -4.62
C ARG A 130 6.63 12.70 -4.44
N ARG A 131 7.59 13.06 -5.32
CA ARG A 131 8.15 14.41 -5.38
C ARG A 131 7.04 15.47 -5.34
N PRO A 132 7.15 16.51 -4.48
CA PRO A 132 6.04 17.44 -4.24
C PRO A 132 5.52 18.14 -5.49
N ILE A 133 6.43 18.62 -6.35
CA ILE A 133 6.09 19.34 -7.59
C ILE A 133 5.37 18.41 -8.58
N ASP A 134 5.93 17.22 -8.83
CA ASP A 134 5.29 16.25 -9.73
C ASP A 134 3.89 15.83 -9.24
N ARG A 135 3.73 15.70 -7.92
CA ARG A 135 2.43 15.40 -7.32
C ARG A 135 1.43 16.53 -7.59
N LEU A 136 1.86 17.78 -7.42
CA LEU A 136 1.03 18.97 -7.69
C LEU A 136 0.66 19.08 -9.17
N VAL A 137 1.63 18.91 -10.07
CA VAL A 137 1.39 18.91 -11.54
C VAL A 137 0.41 17.81 -11.91
N SER A 138 0.61 16.60 -11.38
CA SER A 138 -0.32 15.47 -11.62
C SER A 138 -1.72 15.76 -11.08
N TYR A 139 -1.83 16.43 -9.94
CA TYR A 139 -3.11 16.84 -9.35
C TYR A 139 -3.81 17.89 -10.22
N TYR A 140 -3.09 18.91 -10.67
CA TYR A 140 -3.60 19.98 -11.53
C TYR A 140 -4.19 19.44 -12.83
N TYR A 141 -3.45 18.61 -13.57
CA TYR A 141 -3.96 18.02 -14.82
C TYR A 141 -5.12 17.05 -14.57
N PHE A 142 -5.14 16.38 -13.43
CA PHE A 142 -6.26 15.51 -13.05
C PHE A 142 -7.55 16.29 -12.78
N LEU A 143 -7.49 17.47 -12.16
CA LEU A 143 -8.67 18.30 -11.97
C LEU A 143 -9.25 18.81 -13.29
N ARG A 144 -8.40 19.06 -14.30
CA ARG A 144 -8.84 19.59 -15.61
C ARG A 144 -9.34 18.52 -16.57
N TYR A 145 -8.60 17.42 -16.70
CA TYR A 145 -8.86 16.39 -17.71
C TYR A 145 -9.46 15.12 -17.09
N GLY A 146 -9.60 15.07 -15.77
CA GLY A 146 -10.19 13.95 -15.06
C GLY A 146 -9.47 12.64 -15.32
N ARG A 147 -10.26 11.57 -15.25
CA ARG A 147 -9.91 10.24 -15.75
C ARG A 147 -10.65 10.03 -17.08
N ARG A 148 -10.46 10.93 -18.06
CA ARG A 148 -10.87 10.74 -19.46
C ARG A 148 -9.65 10.31 -20.28
N LEU A 149 -9.18 9.09 -20.02
CA LEU A 149 -8.45 8.21 -20.95
C LEU A 149 -8.85 6.78 -20.59
#